data_AF-A0AAV4HMJ4-F1
#
_entry.id   AF-A0AAV4HMJ4-F1
#
_cell.length_a   1.000
_cell.length_b   1.000
_cell.length_c   1.000
_cell.angle_alpha   90.00
_cell.angle_beta   90.00
_cell.angle_gamma   90.00
#
_symmetry.space_group_name_H-M   'P 1'
#
loop_
_entity.id
_entity.type
_entity.pdbx_description
1 polymer ?
#
loop_
_entity_poly.entity_id
_entity_poly.type
_entity_poly.pdbx_seq_one_letter_code
_entity_poly.pdbx_strand_id
1 'polypeptide(L)'
;MSSELDLNWTKDMATTRSALQEEAQRYGDIMFLELQDVYRNLPLKQDTVPSYVMKTDDDCFINLPEIMRFLQELPKDVFMWWGNFRQYWAVERHGKWREESYSSSVYPRFACGSGSILSGPLSSWLAHNTHSLRMFQPVLQRSWIYGVHSNVYSCLFTWGSCVVLLNFMSALDGG
;
A
#
# COMPACT_ATOMS: atom_id res chain seq x y z
N MET A 1 18.81 30.91 -14.62
CA MET A 1 18.74 30.16 -13.34
C MET A 1 17.53 29.23 -13.27
N SER A 2 16.27 29.69 -13.43
CA SER A 2 15.11 28.75 -13.47
C SER A 2 15.19 27.77 -14.65
N SER A 3 15.51 28.26 -15.85
CA SER A 3 15.55 27.45 -17.08
C SER A 3 16.61 26.35 -17.08
N GLU A 4 17.77 26.57 -16.45
CA GLU A 4 18.84 25.56 -16.35
C GLU A 4 18.52 24.47 -15.33
N LEU A 5 17.85 24.84 -14.23
CA LEU A 5 17.35 23.87 -13.26
C LEU A 5 16.27 22.98 -13.88
N ASP A 6 15.35 23.57 -14.65
CA ASP A 6 14.29 22.84 -15.36
C ASP A 6 14.87 21.88 -16.42
N LEU A 7 15.91 22.31 -17.14
CA LEU A 7 16.64 21.47 -18.10
C LEU A 7 17.37 20.31 -17.42
N ASN A 8 18.05 20.56 -16.30
CA ASN A 8 18.75 19.51 -15.56
C ASN A 8 17.77 18.48 -15.00
N TRP A 9 16.64 18.93 -14.44
CA TRP A 9 15.59 18.06 -13.90
C TRP A 9 14.98 17.17 -14.98
N THR A 10 14.73 17.73 -16.17
CA THR A 10 14.19 16.98 -17.32
C THR A 10 15.17 15.89 -17.77
N LYS A 11 16.47 16.19 -17.77
CA LYS A 11 17.52 15.24 -18.12
C LYS A 11 17.64 14.12 -17.07
N ASP A 12 17.61 14.46 -15.79
CA ASP A 12 17.68 13.49 -14.69
C ASP A 12 16.47 12.55 -14.70
N MET A 13 15.28 13.07 -15.00
CA MET A 13 14.08 12.24 -15.21
C MET A 13 14.19 11.29 -16.39
N ALA A 14 14.66 11.78 -17.54
CA ALA A 14 14.82 10.94 -18.71
C ALA A 14 15.82 9.79 -18.43
N THR A 15 16.91 10.11 -17.73
CA THR A 15 17.94 9.14 -17.33
C THR A 15 17.36 8.10 -16.36
N THR A 16 16.69 8.56 -15.31
CA THR A 16 16.07 7.68 -14.29
C THR A 16 15.00 6.79 -14.94
N ARG A 17 14.18 7.35 -15.85
CA ARG A 17 13.16 6.59 -16.58
C ARG A 17 13.77 5.50 -17.46
N SER A 18 14.86 5.79 -18.16
CA SER A 18 15.57 4.78 -18.97
C SER A 18 16.10 3.65 -18.11
N ALA A 19 16.74 3.97 -16.98
CA ALA A 19 17.27 2.97 -16.05
C ALA A 19 16.16 2.07 -15.48
N LEU A 20 15.02 2.65 -15.09
CA LEU A 20 13.87 1.88 -14.61
C LEU A 20 13.25 1.01 -15.71
N GLN A 21 13.23 1.46 -16.97
CA GLN A 21 12.74 0.65 -18.09
C GLN A 21 13.65 -0.55 -18.37
N GLU A 22 14.97 -0.35 -18.28
CA GLU A 22 15.95 -1.44 -18.41
C GLU A 22 15.83 -2.44 -17.26
N GLU A 23 15.67 -1.96 -16.02
CA GLU A 23 15.43 -2.79 -14.84
C GLU A 23 14.13 -3.59 -14.97
N ALA A 24 13.05 -2.93 -15.39
CA ALA A 24 11.75 -3.57 -15.62
C ALA A 24 11.83 -4.67 -16.68
N GLN A 25 12.58 -4.44 -17.78
CA GLN A 25 12.80 -5.46 -18.81
C GLN A 25 13.66 -6.63 -18.30
N ARG A 26 14.60 -6.35 -17.39
CA ARG A 26 15.53 -7.35 -16.87
C ARG A 26 14.89 -8.27 -15.83
N TYR A 27 14.09 -7.72 -14.91
CA TYR A 27 13.57 -8.45 -13.75
C TYR A 27 12.05 -8.73 -13.82
N GLY A 28 11.31 -7.95 -14.62
CA GLY A 28 9.88 -8.18 -14.83
C GLY A 28 8.99 -7.90 -13.60
N ASP A 29 9.52 -7.25 -12.56
CA ASP A 29 8.87 -7.03 -11.27
C ASP A 29 8.46 -5.57 -11.01
N ILE A 30 8.61 -4.70 -12.03
CA ILE A 30 8.22 -3.29 -12.00
C ILE A 30 6.99 -3.08 -12.88
N MET A 31 5.97 -2.44 -12.30
CA MET A 31 4.76 -2.02 -13.00
C MET A 31 4.71 -0.50 -13.08
N PHE A 32 4.62 0.04 -14.31
CA PHE A 32 4.43 1.47 -14.53
C PHE A 32 2.94 1.80 -14.59
N LEU A 33 2.51 2.77 -13.80
CA LEU A 33 1.13 3.27 -13.78
C LEU A 33 1.08 4.67 -14.40
N GLU A 34 0.05 4.94 -15.20
CA GLU A 34 -0.21 6.28 -15.75
C GLU A 34 -0.89 7.19 -14.71
N LEU A 35 -0.17 7.43 -13.62
CA LEU A 35 -0.66 8.15 -12.46
C LEU A 35 0.43 9.10 -11.96
N GLN A 36 0.04 10.32 -11.59
CA GLN A 36 0.97 11.21 -10.91
C GLN A 36 1.34 10.63 -9.55
N ASP A 37 2.63 10.36 -9.32
CA ASP A 37 3.12 9.80 -8.07
C ASP A 37 3.20 10.86 -6.98
N VAL A 38 2.04 11.17 -6.41
CA VAL A 38 1.89 12.00 -5.23
C VAL A 38 1.22 11.19 -4.14
N TYR A 39 1.50 11.53 -2.88
CA TYR A 39 0.98 10.79 -1.74
C TYR A 39 -0.54 10.60 -1.75
N ARG A 40 -1.28 11.56 -2.31
CA ARG A 40 -2.74 11.53 -2.45
C ARG A 40 -3.23 10.42 -3.38
N ASN A 41 -2.42 10.02 -4.35
CA ASN A 41 -2.77 9.06 -5.39
C ASN A 41 -2.29 7.64 -5.07
N LEU A 42 -1.55 7.44 -3.98
CA LEU A 42 -1.15 6.11 -3.53
C LEU A 42 -2.29 5.08 -3.40
N PRO A 43 -3.53 5.47 -3.04
CA PRO A 43 -4.68 4.57 -3.05
C PRO A 43 -4.97 3.97 -4.45
N LEU A 44 -4.65 4.68 -5.53
CA LEU A 44 -4.97 4.28 -6.90
C LEU A 44 -3.98 3.26 -7.50
N LYS A 45 -2.93 2.89 -6.77
CA LYS A 45 -1.84 2.02 -7.26
C LYS A 45 -2.18 0.51 -7.22
N GLN A 46 -3.42 0.11 -7.52
CA GLN A 46 -3.85 -1.29 -7.40
C GLN A 46 -4.47 -1.81 -8.71
N ASP A 47 -3.82 -2.79 -9.34
CA ASP A 47 -4.18 -3.29 -10.68
C ASP A 47 -4.45 -4.81 -10.73
N THR A 48 -4.17 -5.55 -9.66
CA THR A 48 -4.27 -7.03 -9.65
C THR A 48 -5.13 -7.57 -8.50
N VAL A 49 -5.71 -8.76 -8.73
CA VAL A 49 -6.52 -9.50 -7.76
C VAL A 49 -5.86 -10.84 -7.40
N PRO A 50 -4.77 -10.83 -6.61
CA PRO A 50 -4.19 -12.06 -6.08
C PRO A 50 -5.01 -12.59 -4.89
N SER A 51 -4.72 -13.84 -4.47
CA SER A 51 -5.34 -14.44 -3.27
C SER A 51 -5.06 -13.64 -1.99
N TYR A 52 -3.91 -12.97 -1.92
CA TYR A 52 -3.55 -12.02 -0.87
C TYR A 52 -2.72 -10.90 -1.46
N VAL A 53 -2.94 -9.66 -1.00
CA VAL A 53 -2.14 -8.48 -1.33
C VAL A 53 -1.45 -8.01 -0.06
N MET A 54 -0.12 -7.94 -0.05
CA MET A 54 0.63 -7.26 0.99
C MET A 54 1.08 -5.90 0.49
N LYS A 55 0.82 -4.87 1.29
CA LYS A 55 1.40 -3.55 1.12
C LYS A 55 2.45 -3.32 2.20
N THR A 56 3.61 -2.83 1.80
CA THR A 56 4.72 -2.43 2.66
C THR A 56 5.40 -1.18 2.09
N ASP A 57 6.19 -0.51 2.90
CA ASP A 57 7.13 0.51 2.45
C ASP A 57 8.50 -0.15 2.12
N ASP A 58 9.33 0.55 1.35
CA ASP A 58 10.66 0.09 0.90
C ASP A 58 11.72 0.12 2.01
N ASP A 59 11.43 0.79 3.12
CA ASP A 59 12.26 0.91 4.32
C ASP A 59 11.88 -0.10 5.43
N CYS A 60 11.06 -1.09 5.10
CA CYS A 60 10.51 -2.05 6.06
C CYS A 60 11.09 -3.47 5.90
N PHE A 61 11.33 -4.16 7.01
CA PHE A 61 11.71 -5.57 7.03
C PHE A 61 10.49 -6.48 7.15
N ILE A 62 10.44 -7.54 6.33
CA ILE A 62 9.33 -8.50 6.29
C ILE A 62 9.83 -9.91 6.59
N ASN A 63 9.25 -10.54 7.63
CA ASN A 63 9.46 -11.95 7.90
C ASN A 63 8.53 -12.82 7.04
N LEU A 64 8.90 -13.05 5.79
CA LEU A 64 8.08 -13.81 4.83
C LEU A 64 7.70 -15.23 5.30
N PRO A 65 8.61 -16.05 5.88
CA PRO A 65 8.25 -17.39 6.36
C PRO A 65 7.09 -17.38 7.36
N GLU A 66 7.12 -16.45 8.33
CA GLU A 66 6.08 -16.37 9.35
C GLU A 66 4.75 -15.88 8.78
N ILE A 67 4.80 -14.95 7.82
CA ILE A 67 3.61 -14.50 7.09
C ILE A 67 3.00 -15.66 6.32
N MET A 68 3.80 -16.43 5.59
CA MET A 68 3.32 -17.56 4.81
C MET A 68 2.70 -18.64 5.70
N ARG A 69 3.31 -18.94 6.85
CA ARG A 69 2.74 -19.87 7.84
C ARG A 69 1.37 -19.39 8.33
N PHE A 70 1.26 -18.13 8.73
CA PHE A 70 0.00 -17.54 9.17
C PHE A 70 -1.07 -17.57 8.07
N LEU A 71 -0.72 -17.24 6.83
CA LEU A 71 -1.65 -17.25 5.70
C LEU A 71 -2.12 -18.67 5.35
N GLN A 72 -1.30 -19.70 5.53
CA GLN A 72 -1.66 -21.10 5.31
C GLN A 72 -2.65 -21.66 6.36
N GLU A 73 -2.61 -21.15 7.59
CA GLU A 73 -3.51 -21.56 8.68
C GLU A 73 -4.90 -20.93 8.56
N LEU A 74 -5.05 -19.88 7.75
CA LEU A 74 -6.32 -19.18 7.56
C LEU A 74 -7.24 -19.93 6.58
N PRO A 75 -8.56 -19.89 6.80
CA PRO A 75 -9.50 -20.39 5.82
C PRO A 75 -9.37 -19.62 4.50
N LYS A 76 -9.48 -20.33 3.37
CA LYS A 76 -9.56 -19.69 2.06
C LYS A 76 -10.83 -18.82 1.98
N ASP A 77 -10.78 -17.76 1.20
CA ASP A 77 -11.92 -16.86 0.90
C ASP A 77 -12.50 -16.04 2.05
N VAL A 78 -11.75 -15.87 3.16
CA VAL A 78 -12.17 -14.97 4.24
C VAL A 78 -11.99 -13.50 3.86
N PHE A 79 -12.92 -12.63 4.27
CA PHE A 79 -12.72 -11.18 4.24
C PHE A 79 -11.79 -10.77 5.38
N MET A 80 -10.50 -10.68 5.07
CA MET A 80 -9.46 -10.42 6.05
C MET A 80 -8.68 -9.16 5.75
N TRP A 81 -8.44 -8.38 6.80
CA TRP A 81 -7.40 -7.37 6.84
C TRP A 81 -6.49 -7.58 8.05
N TRP A 82 -5.23 -7.89 7.79
CA TRP A 82 -4.20 -8.10 8.80
C TRP A 82 -3.18 -6.96 8.79
N GLY A 83 -2.79 -6.50 9.97
CA GLY A 83 -1.81 -5.43 10.14
C GLY A 83 -1.88 -4.82 11.54
N ASN A 84 -1.15 -3.75 11.79
CA ASN A 84 -1.31 -3.00 13.04
C ASN A 84 -2.45 -2.00 12.89
N PHE A 85 -3.46 -2.00 13.76
CA PHE A 85 -4.61 -1.10 13.63
C PHE A 85 -4.64 -0.04 14.71
N ARG A 86 -4.83 1.22 14.30
CA ARG A 86 -5.17 2.31 15.20
C ARG A 86 -6.67 2.51 15.25
N GLN A 87 -7.14 2.87 16.43
CA GLN A 87 -8.52 3.23 16.71
C GLN A 87 -8.55 4.53 17.48
N TYR A 88 -9.66 5.25 17.39
CA TYR A 88 -9.89 6.48 18.14
C TYR A 88 -8.83 7.58 17.93
N TRP A 89 -8.18 7.60 16.77
CA TRP A 89 -7.15 8.59 16.45
C TRP A 89 -7.79 9.93 16.11
N ALA A 90 -7.34 11.00 16.75
CA ALA A 90 -7.86 12.34 16.50
C ALA A 90 -7.52 12.81 15.08
N VAL A 91 -8.47 13.51 14.45
CA VAL A 91 -8.29 14.06 13.11
C VAL A 91 -7.37 15.27 13.16
N GLU A 92 -6.27 15.21 12.41
CA GLU A 92 -5.33 16.32 12.36
C GLU A 92 -5.96 17.50 11.61
N ARG A 93 -6.10 18.64 12.29
CA ARG A 93 -6.66 19.88 11.73
C ARG A 93 -5.59 20.88 11.31
N HIS A 94 -4.33 20.57 11.53
CA HIS A 94 -3.19 21.44 11.21
C HIS A 94 -2.00 20.60 10.74
N GLY A 95 -1.00 21.24 10.11
CA GLY A 95 0.22 20.57 9.68
C GLY A 95 0.12 19.85 8.31
N LYS A 96 1.15 19.06 8.01
CA LYS A 96 1.31 18.33 6.73
C LYS A 96 0.15 17.38 6.43
N TRP A 97 -0.47 16.86 7.48
CA TRP A 97 -1.46 15.78 7.42
C TRP A 97 -2.89 16.26 7.71
N ARG A 98 -3.09 17.58 7.65
CA ARG A 98 -4.36 18.20 7.92
C ARG A 98 -5.47 17.66 7.02
N GLU A 99 -6.55 17.18 7.63
CA GLU A 99 -7.77 16.79 6.94
C GLU A 99 -8.88 17.81 7.21
N GLU A 100 -9.14 18.69 6.24
CA GLU A 100 -10.16 19.74 6.33
C GLU A 100 -11.55 19.22 6.01
N SER A 101 -11.64 18.21 5.14
CA SER A 101 -12.91 17.76 4.56
C SER A 101 -13.68 16.75 5.41
N TYR A 102 -13.03 16.18 6.43
CA TYR A 102 -13.61 15.14 7.26
C TYR A 102 -14.36 15.70 8.46
N SER A 103 -15.66 15.41 8.56
CA SER A 103 -16.55 16.00 9.56
C SER A 103 -16.36 15.44 10.98
N SER A 104 -15.92 14.19 11.11
CA SER A 104 -15.69 13.57 12.43
C SER A 104 -14.43 14.15 13.10
N SER A 105 -14.39 14.17 14.42
CA SER A 105 -13.19 14.52 15.21
C SER A 105 -12.19 13.36 15.31
N VAL A 106 -12.63 12.14 14.96
CA VAL A 106 -11.89 10.91 15.13
C VAL A 106 -11.96 10.05 13.87
N TYR A 107 -10.83 9.49 13.45
CA TYR A 107 -10.77 8.57 12.31
C TYR A 107 -11.38 7.21 12.64
N PRO A 108 -12.01 6.56 11.63
CA PRO A 108 -12.45 5.17 11.77
C PRO A 108 -11.22 4.27 11.91
N ARG A 109 -11.40 3.06 12.44
CA ARG A 109 -10.31 2.07 12.58
C ARG A 109 -9.57 1.91 11.25
N PHE A 110 -8.27 2.12 11.26
CA PHE A 110 -7.43 2.06 10.07
C PHE A 110 -6.17 1.26 10.36
N ALA A 111 -5.64 0.53 9.37
CA ALA A 111 -4.34 -0.09 9.53
C ALA A 111 -3.28 1.02 9.68
N CYS A 112 -2.09 0.75 10.20
CA CYS A 112 -0.97 1.69 10.34
C CYS A 112 0.34 0.90 10.47
N GLY A 113 1.49 1.57 10.33
CA GLY A 113 2.81 0.95 10.52
C GLY A 113 3.48 0.57 9.21
N SER A 114 4.31 -0.47 9.26
CA SER A 114 5.21 -0.90 8.18
C SER A 114 4.54 -1.77 7.10
N GLY A 115 3.43 -2.43 7.44
CA GLY A 115 2.75 -3.28 6.47
C GLY A 115 1.32 -3.62 6.81
N SER A 116 0.59 -4.11 5.81
CA SER A 116 -0.72 -4.74 5.98
C SER A 116 -1.01 -5.72 4.85
N ILE A 117 -1.74 -6.79 5.16
CA ILE A 117 -2.17 -7.80 4.21
C ILE A 117 -3.68 -7.80 4.08
N LEU A 118 -4.17 -7.82 2.85
CA LEU A 118 -5.58 -7.94 2.50
C LEU A 118 -5.80 -9.26 1.78
N SER A 119 -6.88 -9.97 2.13
CA SER A 119 -7.34 -11.13 1.35
C SER A 119 -7.85 -10.72 -0.03
N GLY A 120 -7.77 -11.61 -1.01
CA GLY A 120 -8.29 -11.43 -2.37
C GLY A 120 -9.75 -10.97 -2.41
N PRO A 121 -10.71 -11.62 -1.72
CA PRO A 121 -12.10 -11.16 -1.69
C PRO A 121 -12.27 -9.73 -1.17
N LEU A 122 -11.55 -9.36 -0.10
CA LEU A 122 -11.56 -7.99 0.41
C LEU A 122 -10.95 -7.00 -0.59
N SER A 123 -9.81 -7.35 -1.16
CA SER A 123 -9.11 -6.57 -2.19
C SER A 123 -10.01 -6.31 -3.40
N SER A 124 -10.69 -7.34 -3.91
CA SER A 124 -11.70 -7.22 -4.97
C SER A 124 -12.85 -6.31 -4.55
N TRP A 125 -13.40 -6.51 -3.35
CA TRP A 125 -14.51 -5.68 -2.89
C TRP A 125 -14.11 -4.20 -2.82
N LEU A 126 -12.91 -3.90 -2.31
CA LEU A 126 -12.38 -2.53 -2.28
C LEU A 126 -12.27 -1.95 -3.69
N ALA A 127 -11.68 -2.69 -4.63
CA ALA A 127 -11.52 -2.25 -6.02
C ALA A 127 -12.87 -1.91 -6.68
N HIS A 128 -13.89 -2.75 -6.51
CA HIS A 128 -15.23 -2.53 -7.06
C HIS A 128 -15.98 -1.36 -6.39
N ASN A 129 -15.73 -1.11 -5.11
CA ASN A 129 -16.43 -0.09 -4.33
C ASN A 129 -15.67 1.25 -4.26
N THR A 130 -14.50 1.38 -4.89
CA THR A 130 -13.66 2.60 -4.87
C THR A 130 -14.43 3.90 -5.08
N HIS A 131 -15.40 3.92 -5.99
CA HIS A 131 -16.25 5.08 -6.28
C HIS A 131 -17.17 5.52 -5.11
N SER A 132 -17.54 4.58 -4.24
CA SER A 132 -18.36 4.81 -3.05
C SER A 132 -17.51 5.06 -1.80
N LEU A 133 -16.20 4.81 -1.88
CA LEU A 133 -15.25 5.01 -0.78
C LEU A 133 -14.69 6.43 -0.83
N ARG A 134 -14.57 7.05 0.35
CA ARG A 134 -13.90 8.34 0.48
C ARG A 134 -12.39 8.15 0.61
N MET A 135 -11.65 8.85 -0.25
CA MET A 135 -10.20 8.98 -0.11
C MET A 135 -9.87 10.05 0.93
N PHE A 136 -9.11 9.68 1.96
CA PHE A 136 -8.58 10.61 2.95
C PHE A 136 -7.08 10.88 2.72
N GLN A 137 -6.55 11.94 3.34
CA GLN A 137 -5.12 12.23 3.29
C GLN A 137 -4.22 11.05 3.71
N PRO A 138 -2.98 10.98 3.19
CA PRO A 138 -2.08 9.81 3.26
C PRO A 138 -1.67 9.30 4.65
N VAL A 139 -1.84 10.02 5.76
CA VAL A 139 -1.72 9.39 7.10
C VAL A 139 -2.73 8.26 7.27
N LEU A 140 -3.82 8.34 6.51
CA LEU A 140 -4.93 7.42 6.45
C LEU A 140 -4.91 6.61 5.16
N GLN A 141 -3.72 6.34 4.62
CA GLN A 141 -3.48 5.39 3.52
C GLN A 141 -4.07 3.97 3.73
N ARG A 142 -4.85 3.79 4.77
CA ARG A 142 -5.20 2.54 5.40
C ARG A 142 -6.61 2.57 5.97
N SER A 143 -7.50 3.41 5.44
CA SER A 143 -8.93 3.36 5.76
C SER A 143 -9.77 3.46 4.49
N TRP A 144 -9.68 2.40 3.68
CA TRP A 144 -10.65 2.14 2.61
C TRP A 144 -12.00 1.66 3.14
N ILE A 145 -12.11 1.44 4.44
CA ILE A 145 -13.20 0.66 5.02
C ILE A 145 -13.89 1.50 6.07
N TYR A 146 -14.77 2.38 5.60
CA TYR A 146 -15.91 2.76 6.43
C TYR A 146 -17.06 1.81 6.05
N GLY A 147 -17.40 0.87 6.96
CA GLY A 147 -18.62 0.06 6.84
C GLY A 147 -18.49 -1.39 6.38
N VAL A 148 -17.29 -1.95 6.16
CA VAL A 148 -17.14 -3.41 5.95
C VAL A 148 -16.89 -4.11 7.27
N HIS A 149 -17.72 -5.08 7.62
CA HIS A 149 -17.42 -6.09 8.64
C HIS A 149 -16.33 -7.02 8.08
N SER A 150 -15.05 -6.64 8.22
CA SER A 150 -13.92 -7.54 7.95
C SER A 150 -13.38 -8.13 9.25
N ASN A 151 -12.85 -9.34 9.18
CA ASN A 151 -12.09 -9.91 10.29
C ASN A 151 -10.76 -9.16 10.35
N VAL A 152 -10.60 -8.36 11.42
CA VAL A 152 -9.41 -7.55 11.64
C VAL A 152 -8.48 -8.26 12.61
N TYR A 153 -7.33 -8.70 12.10
CA TYR A 153 -6.27 -9.30 12.90
C TYR A 153 -5.20 -8.24 13.19
N SER A 154 -4.88 -8.03 14.46
CA SER A 154 -3.86 -7.06 14.89
C SER A 154 -2.54 -7.75 15.15
N CYS A 155 -1.44 -7.25 14.61
CA CYS A 155 -0.09 -7.71 14.94
C CYS A 155 0.81 -6.54 15.32
N LEU A 156 1.58 -6.72 16.40
CA LEU A 156 2.61 -5.78 16.83
C LEU A 156 3.90 -6.08 16.05
N PHE A 157 4.22 -5.29 15.02
CA PHE A 157 5.54 -5.32 14.40
C PHE A 157 6.48 -4.45 15.23
N THR A 158 7.46 -5.07 15.90
CA THR A 158 8.54 -4.36 16.61
C THR A 158 9.60 -3.88 15.61
N TRP A 159 9.99 -2.61 15.72
CA TRP A 159 11.00 -1.97 14.87
C TRP A 159 12.39 -2.59 15.09
N GLY A 160 13.03 -3.07 14.02
CA GLY A 160 14.38 -3.62 14.08
C GLY A 160 14.99 -3.83 12.69
N SER A 161 15.75 -2.82 12.25
CA SER A 161 16.88 -2.87 11.30
C SER A 161 16.65 -3.17 9.81
N CYS A 162 17.35 -2.37 9.00
CA CYS A 162 17.39 -2.32 7.54
C CYS A 162 17.68 -3.65 6.84
N VAL A 163 17.17 -3.81 5.60
CA VAL A 163 17.87 -4.24 4.36
C VAL A 163 16.82 -4.41 3.23
N VAL A 164 17.19 -3.95 2.02
CA VAL A 164 16.44 -3.95 0.75
C VAL A 164 16.27 -5.38 0.19
N LEU A 165 15.08 -5.73 -0.34
CA LEU A 165 14.80 -6.40 -1.64
C LEU A 165 13.57 -7.33 -1.69
N LEU A 166 12.88 -7.23 -2.85
CA LEU A 166 12.18 -8.24 -3.67
C LEU A 166 10.66 -8.47 -3.53
N ASN A 167 9.98 -8.21 -4.66
CA ASN A 167 8.69 -8.78 -5.08
C ASN A 167 8.85 -10.29 -5.36
N PHE A 168 7.85 -11.08 -4.98
CA PHE A 168 7.68 -12.45 -5.45
C PHE A 168 6.54 -12.46 -6.48
N MET A 169 6.89 -12.54 -7.77
CA MET A 169 6.01 -13.13 -8.77
C MET A 169 5.91 -14.63 -8.47
N SER A 170 4.71 -15.16 -8.22
CA SER A 170 4.52 -16.61 -8.22
C SER A 170 4.57 -17.12 -9.66
N ALA A 171 5.74 -17.56 -10.10
CA ALA A 171 5.84 -18.64 -11.06
C ALA A 171 5.44 -19.95 -10.34
N LEU A 172 4.18 -20.35 -10.49
CA LEU A 172 3.74 -21.72 -10.26
C LEU A 172 2.81 -22.12 -11.40
N ASP A 173 3.37 -22.14 -12.61
CA ASP A 173 2.99 -23.13 -13.63
C ASP A 173 3.96 -24.32 -13.48
N GLY A 174 3.41 -25.52 -13.36
CA GLY A 174 4.13 -26.78 -13.59
C GLY A 174 4.01 -27.81 -12.46
N GLY A 175 3.14 -28.81 -12.66
CA GLY A 175 3.11 -30.06 -11.89
C GLY A 175 1.73 -30.65 -11.72
#